data_AF-A0A9D9UMB8-F1
#
_entry.id   AF-A0A9D9UMB8-F1
#
_cell.length_a   1.000
_cell.length_b   1.000
_cell.length_c   1.000
_cell.angle_alpha   90.00
_cell.angle_beta   90.00
_cell.angle_gamma   90.00
#
_symmetry.space_group_name_H-M   'P 1'
#
loop_
_entity.id
_entity.type
_entity.pdbx_description
1 polymer ?
#
loop_
_entity_poly.entity_id
_entity_poly.type
_entity_poly.pdbx_seq_one_letter_code
_entity_poly.pdbx_strand_id
1 'polypeptide(L)'
;MRSAVIIFLILFSTVLAAQNSDTLYNESDLQTFVKIKSLSVTSGLNIDSIIQKVVYISGISIDRLQEIIKNGFNEKSEILTESEKKSLLLFQDAQTNYAKNKRERLMYLCKKENMSVEKYEFLHTKFIKSISFQQSLLPLFKLQQAER
;
A
#
# COMPACT_ATOMS: atom_id res chain seq x y z
N MET A 1 -61.99 18.14 -16.33
CA MET A 1 -61.29 17.48 -17.44
C MET A 1 -59.99 18.23 -17.72
N ARG A 2 -58.90 17.46 -17.87
CA ARG A 2 -57.62 17.81 -18.50
C ARG A 2 -56.60 18.61 -17.68
N SER A 3 -55.81 17.80 -16.99
CA SER A 3 -54.37 17.92 -16.71
C SER A 3 -53.57 18.80 -17.67
N ALA A 4 -52.65 19.59 -17.12
CA ALA A 4 -51.31 19.76 -17.69
C ALA A 4 -50.33 20.14 -16.56
N VAL A 5 -49.55 19.13 -16.20
CA VAL A 5 -48.38 19.14 -15.31
C VAL A 5 -47.37 20.20 -15.77
N ILE A 6 -46.94 21.10 -14.87
CA ILE A 6 -45.76 21.94 -15.11
C ILE A 6 -44.56 21.27 -14.43
N ILE A 7 -43.76 20.61 -15.25
CA ILE A 7 -42.49 19.96 -14.91
C ILE A 7 -41.37 21.02 -14.92
N PHE A 8 -40.54 20.94 -13.87
CA PHE A 8 -39.12 21.29 -13.75
C PHE A 8 -38.59 22.58 -14.38
N LEU A 9 -38.23 23.51 -13.49
CA LEU A 9 -37.11 24.43 -13.68
C LEU A 9 -36.29 24.47 -12.38
N ILE A 10 -35.57 23.37 -12.11
CA ILE A 10 -34.44 23.39 -11.17
C ILE A 10 -33.19 23.59 -12.02
N LEU A 11 -32.91 24.85 -12.33
CA LEU A 11 -31.61 25.32 -12.80
C LEU A 11 -31.17 26.42 -11.85
N PHE A 12 -29.89 26.38 -11.47
CA PHE A 12 -29.20 27.15 -10.43
C PHE A 12 -29.49 26.63 -9.01
N SER A 13 -28.53 26.11 -8.24
CA SER A 13 -27.13 26.51 -8.15
C SER A 13 -26.32 25.46 -7.37
N THR A 14 -25.61 24.59 -8.08
CA THR A 14 -24.46 23.85 -7.54
C THR A 14 -23.32 23.87 -8.56
N VAL A 15 -22.88 25.07 -8.92
CA VAL A 15 -21.62 25.28 -9.63
C VAL A 15 -20.81 26.27 -8.83
N LEU A 16 -20.31 25.86 -7.66
CA LEU A 16 -19.28 26.60 -6.92
C LEU A 16 -18.65 25.70 -5.83
N ALA A 17 -17.98 24.65 -6.30
CA ALA A 17 -16.89 23.98 -5.60
C ALA A 17 -15.98 23.26 -6.60
N ALA A 18 -15.64 23.93 -7.70
CA ALA A 18 -14.69 23.42 -8.69
C ALA A 18 -13.68 24.51 -9.08
N GLN A 19 -13.20 25.23 -8.08
CA GLN A 19 -12.03 26.09 -8.21
C GLN A 19 -11.21 25.92 -6.94
N ASN A 20 -10.40 24.86 -6.90
CA ASN A 20 -9.17 24.86 -6.11
C ASN A 20 -8.23 23.75 -6.62
N SER A 21 -7.10 24.22 -7.14
CA SER A 21 -5.84 23.53 -7.44
C SER A 21 -5.84 22.45 -8.53
N ASP A 22 -5.05 22.70 -9.58
CA ASP A 22 -4.32 21.73 -10.40
C ASP A 22 -4.66 20.25 -10.14
N THR A 23 -5.73 19.74 -10.75
CA THR A 23 -6.02 18.31 -10.71
C THR A 23 -5.18 17.59 -11.74
N LEU A 24 -3.92 17.34 -11.38
CA LEU A 24 -2.99 16.48 -12.14
C LEU A 24 -3.49 15.03 -12.35
N TYR A 25 -4.64 14.64 -11.78
CA TYR A 25 -5.24 13.31 -11.83
C TYR A 25 -6.76 13.42 -11.87
N ASN A 26 -7.39 12.53 -12.63
CA ASN A 26 -8.85 12.45 -12.76
C ASN A 26 -9.44 11.43 -11.76
N GLU A 27 -10.77 11.40 -11.64
CA GLU A 27 -11.46 10.49 -10.72
C GLU A 27 -11.16 9.01 -11.00
N SER A 28 -11.05 8.64 -12.29
CA SER A 28 -10.68 7.28 -12.69
C SER A 28 -9.30 6.87 -12.16
N ASP A 29 -8.33 7.78 -12.14
CA ASP A 29 -7.01 7.53 -11.57
C ASP A 29 -7.09 7.26 -10.06
N LEU A 30 -7.93 8.00 -9.35
CA LEU A 30 -8.11 7.84 -7.91
C LEU A 30 -8.79 6.51 -7.57
N GLN A 31 -9.81 6.11 -8.34
CA GLN A 31 -10.48 4.82 -8.20
C GLN A 31 -9.52 3.66 -8.46
N THR A 32 -8.74 3.72 -9.55
CA THR A 32 -7.73 2.71 -9.88
C THR A 32 -6.65 2.63 -8.80
N PHE A 33 -6.19 3.77 -8.28
CA PHE A 33 -5.24 3.79 -7.16
C PHE A 33 -5.78 3.07 -5.93
N VAL A 34 -7.02 3.37 -5.54
CA VAL A 34 -7.70 2.75 -4.38
C VAL A 34 -7.86 1.24 -4.58
N LYS A 35 -8.21 0.81 -5.79
CA LYS A 35 -8.33 -0.61 -6.15
C LYS A 35 -7.00 -1.34 -6.03
N ILE A 36 -5.94 -0.83 -6.68
CA ILE A 36 -4.58 -1.40 -6.59
C ILE A 36 -4.11 -1.44 -5.13
N LYS A 37 -4.28 -0.35 -4.38
CA LYS A 37 -3.87 -0.26 -2.98
C LYS A 37 -4.59 -1.29 -2.11
N SER A 38 -5.90 -1.45 -2.28
CA SER A 38 -6.70 -2.44 -1.56
C SER A 38 -6.31 -3.88 -1.93
N LEU A 39 -5.91 -4.15 -3.18
CA LEU A 39 -5.44 -5.46 -3.64
C LEU A 39 -3.99 -5.77 -3.23
N SER A 40 -3.22 -4.74 -2.88
CA SER A 40 -1.81 -4.89 -2.45
C SER A 40 -1.68 -5.36 -1.00
N VAL A 41 -2.70 -5.16 -0.15
CA VAL A 41 -2.68 -5.52 1.29
C VAL A 41 -2.79 -7.04 1.52
N THR A 42 -3.28 -7.82 0.55
CA THR A 42 -3.51 -9.27 0.68
C THR A 42 -2.29 -10.17 0.44
N SER A 43 -1.06 -9.70 0.66
CA SER A 43 0.11 -10.60 0.71
C SER A 43 0.31 -11.13 2.13
N GLY A 44 -0.02 -12.41 2.37
CA GLY A 44 0.14 -13.08 3.67
C GLY A 44 1.59 -13.31 4.13
N LEU A 45 2.57 -12.69 3.47
CA LEU A 45 3.97 -12.65 3.92
C LEU A 45 4.20 -11.30 4.58
N ASN A 46 4.56 -11.31 5.86
CA ASN A 46 4.98 -10.14 6.63
C ASN A 46 6.33 -10.40 7.31
N ILE A 47 6.92 -9.39 7.93
CA ILE A 47 8.24 -9.51 8.59
C ILE A 47 8.20 -10.61 9.68
N ASP A 48 7.10 -10.73 10.41
CA ASP A 48 6.97 -11.75 11.47
C ASP A 48 7.02 -13.17 10.90
N SER A 49 6.37 -13.42 9.77
CA SER A 49 6.42 -14.70 9.07
C SER A 49 7.82 -15.05 8.57
N ILE A 50 8.60 -14.04 8.18
CA ILE A 50 10.00 -14.21 7.77
C ILE A 50 10.84 -14.59 9.00
N ILE A 51 10.68 -13.89 10.12
CA ILE A 51 11.38 -14.17 11.38
C ILE A 51 11.11 -15.61 11.84
N GLN A 52 9.84 -16.03 11.87
CA GLN A 52 9.46 -17.39 12.26
C GLN A 52 10.11 -18.46 11.38
N LYS A 53 10.12 -18.24 10.05
CA LYS A 53 10.74 -19.18 9.11
C LYS A 53 12.26 -19.26 9.30
N VAL A 54 12.93 -18.13 9.51
CA VAL A 54 14.38 -18.09 9.73
C VAL A 54 14.73 -18.83 11.01
N VAL A 55 14.04 -18.54 12.11
CA VAL A 55 14.22 -19.21 13.41
C VAL A 55 14.04 -20.72 13.29
N TYR A 56 13.00 -21.17 12.59
CA TYR A 56 12.77 -22.60 12.34
C TYR A 56 13.94 -23.26 11.59
N ILE A 57 14.51 -22.60 10.59
CA ILE A 57 15.59 -23.16 9.76
C ILE A 57 16.94 -23.12 10.48
N SER A 58 17.22 -22.05 11.23
CA SER A 58 18.55 -21.83 11.81
C SER A 58 18.68 -22.29 13.25
N GLY A 59 17.57 -22.55 13.93
CA GLY A 59 17.55 -23.07 15.30
C GLY A 59 17.90 -22.04 16.38
N ILE A 60 17.90 -20.74 16.07
CA ILE A 60 18.06 -19.67 17.06
C ILE A 60 16.70 -19.20 17.58
N SER A 61 16.65 -18.59 18.77
CA SER A 61 15.39 -18.04 19.28
C SER A 61 14.95 -16.77 18.53
N ILE A 62 13.63 -16.51 18.53
CA ILE A 62 13.06 -15.27 17.97
C ILE A 62 13.69 -14.04 18.62
N ASP A 63 13.75 -14.00 19.95
CA ASP A 63 14.29 -12.88 20.70
C ASP A 63 15.74 -12.59 20.32
N ARG A 64 16.54 -13.66 20.15
CA ARG A 64 17.95 -13.53 19.78
C ARG A 64 18.11 -13.01 18.34
N LEU A 65 17.32 -13.52 17.40
CA LEU A 65 17.33 -13.00 16.02
C LEU A 65 16.95 -11.51 15.98
N GLN A 66 15.91 -11.12 16.72
CA GLN A 66 15.47 -9.72 16.80
C GLN A 66 16.53 -8.81 17.43
N GLU A 67 17.20 -9.29 18.49
CA GLU A 67 18.31 -8.58 19.12
C GLU A 67 19.46 -8.37 18.13
N ILE A 68 19.88 -9.41 17.42
CA ILE A 68 20.97 -9.33 16.42
C ILE A 68 20.59 -8.35 15.30
N ILE A 69 19.36 -8.42 14.79
CA ILE A 69 18.87 -7.48 13.77
C ILE A 69 18.95 -6.05 14.31
N LYS A 70 18.44 -5.79 15.53
CA LYS A 70 18.46 -4.48 16.16
C LYS A 70 19.87 -3.96 16.43
N ASN A 71 20.79 -4.83 16.84
CA ASN A 71 22.18 -4.47 17.12
C ASN A 71 22.95 -4.16 15.83
N GLY A 72 22.66 -4.87 14.73
CA GLY A 72 23.18 -4.56 13.40
C GLY A 72 22.80 -3.18 12.88
N PHE A 73 21.61 -2.66 13.25
CA PHE A 73 21.18 -1.29 12.93
C PHE A 73 21.85 -0.21 13.80
N ASN A 74 22.33 -0.58 14.99
CA ASN A 74 22.92 0.35 15.96
C ASN A 74 24.45 0.35 15.92
N GLU A 75 25.07 -0.27 14.90
CA GLU A 75 26.53 -0.38 14.72
C GLU A 75 27.27 -0.95 15.94
N LYS A 76 26.57 -1.73 16.78
CA LYS A 76 27.21 -2.42 17.90
C LYS A 76 27.98 -3.62 17.35
N SER A 77 29.31 -3.59 17.50
CA SER A 77 30.20 -4.70 17.15
C SER A 77 29.99 -5.89 18.11
N GLU A 78 28.97 -6.68 17.85
CA GLU A 78 28.74 -7.95 18.53
C GLU A 78 29.43 -9.09 17.76
N ILE A 79 30.19 -9.91 18.45
CA ILE A 79 30.81 -11.10 17.85
C ILE A 79 29.71 -12.16 17.69
N LEU A 80 29.28 -12.39 16.45
CA LEU A 80 28.26 -13.38 16.12
C LEU A 80 28.89 -14.77 15.96
N THR A 81 28.18 -15.78 16.47
CA THR A 81 28.44 -17.18 16.18
C THR A 81 28.11 -17.54 14.73
N GLU A 82 28.61 -18.68 14.23
CA GLU A 82 28.34 -19.11 12.86
C GLU A 82 26.84 -19.38 12.59
N SER A 83 26.09 -19.86 13.58
CA SER A 83 24.63 -20.06 13.46
C SER A 83 23.88 -18.73 13.36
N GLU A 84 24.31 -17.71 14.08
CA GLU A 84 23.75 -16.36 14.05
C GLU A 84 24.04 -15.65 12.73
N LYS A 85 25.28 -15.78 12.20
CA LYS A 85 25.64 -15.29 10.86
C LYS A 85 24.76 -15.94 9.78
N LYS A 86 24.58 -17.26 9.84
CA LYS A 86 23.69 -17.99 8.93
C LYS A 86 22.24 -17.49 9.03
N SER A 87 21.75 -17.25 10.24
CA SER A 87 20.39 -16.75 10.48
C SER A 87 20.18 -15.36 9.88
N LEU A 88 21.16 -14.46 10.05
CA LEU A 88 21.14 -13.13 9.45
C LEU A 88 21.10 -13.19 7.93
N LEU A 89 21.94 -14.03 7.31
CA LEU A 89 21.95 -14.21 5.86
C LEU A 89 20.58 -14.70 5.35
N LEU A 90 20.01 -15.72 6.00
CA LEU A 90 18.67 -16.23 5.66
C LEU A 90 17.58 -15.17 5.82
N PHE A 91 17.67 -14.33 6.85
CA PHE A 91 16.74 -13.22 7.07
C PHE A 91 16.87 -12.15 5.98
N GLN A 92 18.09 -11.75 5.63
CA GLN A 92 18.37 -10.76 4.58
C GLN A 92 17.90 -11.24 3.20
N ASP A 93 18.15 -12.51 2.87
CA ASP A 93 17.67 -13.13 1.63
C ASP A 93 16.14 -13.17 1.58
N ALA A 94 15.50 -13.55 2.68
CA ALA A 94 14.04 -13.59 2.77
C ALA A 94 13.43 -12.18 2.68
N GLN A 95 14.06 -11.17 3.28
CA GLN A 95 13.63 -9.77 3.18
C GLN A 95 13.78 -9.23 1.75
N THR A 96 14.90 -9.53 1.09
CA THR A 96 15.14 -9.16 -0.31
C THR A 96 14.09 -9.79 -1.23
N ASN A 97 13.84 -11.10 -1.07
CA ASN A 97 12.82 -11.80 -1.82
C ASN A 97 11.41 -11.25 -1.56
N TYR A 98 11.10 -10.91 -0.31
CA TYR A 98 9.83 -10.28 0.04
C TYR A 98 9.65 -8.92 -0.64
N ALA A 99 10.68 -8.06 -0.62
CA ALA A 99 10.65 -6.77 -1.30
C ALA A 99 10.49 -6.93 -2.81
N LYS A 100 11.20 -7.88 -3.42
CA LYS A 100 11.09 -8.21 -4.85
C LYS A 100 9.67 -8.67 -5.20
N ASN A 101 9.12 -9.63 -4.48
CA ASN A 101 7.76 -10.14 -4.71
C ASN A 101 6.70 -9.03 -4.54
N LYS A 102 6.88 -8.15 -3.54
CA LYS A 102 6.00 -6.99 -3.34
C LYS A 102 6.05 -6.04 -4.55
N ARG A 103 7.25 -5.78 -5.08
CA ARG A 103 7.46 -4.93 -6.26
C ARG A 103 6.84 -5.56 -7.51
N GLU A 104 7.08 -6.85 -7.76
CA GLU A 104 6.52 -7.59 -8.89
C GLU A 104 4.99 -7.62 -8.84
N ARG A 105 4.42 -7.87 -7.66
CA ARG A 105 2.97 -7.80 -7.45
C ARG A 105 2.41 -6.42 -7.74
N LEU A 106 3.09 -5.36 -7.30
CA LEU A 106 2.68 -3.99 -7.64
C LEU A 106 2.72 -3.76 -9.16
N MET A 107 3.80 -4.13 -9.85
CA MET A 107 3.91 -4.00 -11.31
C MET A 107 2.79 -4.74 -12.03
N TYR A 108 2.49 -5.97 -11.60
CA TYR A 108 1.40 -6.77 -12.14
C TYR A 108 0.04 -6.07 -11.95
N LEU A 109 -0.26 -5.57 -10.75
CA LEU A 109 -1.52 -4.87 -10.47
C LEU A 109 -1.64 -3.57 -11.27
N CYS A 110 -0.58 -2.77 -11.33
CA CYS A 110 -0.50 -1.56 -12.15
C CYS A 110 -0.79 -1.86 -13.63
N LYS A 111 -0.15 -2.90 -14.19
CA LYS A 111 -0.40 -3.36 -15.56
C LYS A 111 -1.85 -3.82 -15.76
N LYS A 112 -2.38 -4.63 -14.83
CA LYS A 112 -3.74 -5.17 -14.90
C LYS A 112 -4.80 -4.07 -14.91
N GLU A 113 -4.60 -3.03 -14.10
CA GLU A 113 -5.57 -1.95 -13.92
C GLU A 113 -5.24 -0.72 -14.79
N ASN A 114 -4.34 -0.85 -15.76
CA ASN A 114 -3.94 0.20 -16.72
C ASN A 114 -3.44 1.51 -16.07
N MET A 115 -2.66 1.40 -15.00
CA MET A 115 -2.00 2.53 -14.35
C MET A 115 -0.48 2.37 -14.45
N SER A 116 0.24 3.41 -14.85
CA SER A 116 1.71 3.37 -14.80
C SER A 116 2.20 3.31 -13.36
N VAL A 117 3.34 2.66 -13.15
CA VAL A 117 3.92 2.51 -11.81
C VAL A 117 4.28 3.88 -11.22
N GLU A 118 4.82 4.77 -12.04
CA GLU A 118 5.24 6.11 -11.65
C GLU A 118 4.05 6.93 -11.13
N LYS A 119 2.90 6.81 -11.80
CA LYS A 119 1.66 7.49 -11.39
C LYS A 119 1.12 6.91 -10.09
N TYR A 120 1.15 5.58 -9.93
CA TYR A 120 0.78 4.95 -8.67
C TYR A 120 1.70 5.41 -7.53
N GLU A 121 3.01 5.39 -7.72
CA GLU A 121 4.00 5.78 -6.70
C GLU A 121 3.88 7.26 -6.31
N PHE A 122 3.57 8.13 -7.28
CA PHE A 122 3.25 9.52 -7.03
C PHE A 122 2.00 9.66 -6.12
N LEU A 123 0.89 9.00 -6.48
CA LEU A 123 -0.35 9.04 -5.69
C LEU A 123 -0.16 8.39 -4.31
N HIS A 124 0.63 7.33 -4.23
CA HIS A 124 0.98 6.65 -2.99
C HIS A 124 1.79 7.57 -2.05
N THR A 125 2.75 8.29 -2.60
CA THR A 125 3.54 9.28 -1.86
C THR A 125 2.64 10.40 -1.32
N LYS A 126 1.72 10.90 -2.15
CA LYS A 126 0.74 11.91 -1.72
C LYS A 126 -0.16 11.36 -0.62
N PHE A 127 -0.64 10.13 -0.77
CA PHE A 127 -1.44 9.43 0.25
C PHE A 127 -0.71 9.33 1.58
N ILE A 128 0.56 8.93 1.60
CA ILE A 128 1.32 8.82 2.85
C ILE A 128 1.50 10.19 3.52
N LYS A 129 1.75 11.24 2.73
CA LYS A 129 2.17 12.56 3.24
C LYS A 129 1.03 13.53 3.54
N SER A 130 -0.19 13.31 3.04
CA SER A 130 -1.29 14.28 3.12
C SER A 130 -2.57 13.67 3.71
N ILE A 131 -2.94 14.12 4.91
CA ILE A 131 -4.19 13.71 5.58
C ILE A 131 -5.41 14.12 4.74
N SER A 132 -5.43 15.33 4.18
CA SER A 132 -6.54 15.79 3.35
C SER A 132 -6.74 14.91 2.11
N PHE A 133 -5.65 14.47 1.48
CA PHE A 133 -5.71 13.54 0.36
C PHE A 133 -6.12 12.12 0.77
N GLN A 134 -5.76 11.65 1.98
CA GLN A 134 -6.30 10.40 2.52
C GLN A 134 -7.81 10.49 2.73
N GLN A 135 -8.28 11.59 3.33
CA GLN A 135 -9.70 11.83 3.62
C GLN A 135 -10.53 11.92 2.33
N SER A 136 -10.01 12.56 1.28
CA SER A 136 -10.71 12.66 -0.01
C SER A 136 -10.92 11.29 -0.68
N LEU A 137 -10.12 10.28 -0.34
CA LEU A 137 -10.21 8.93 -0.90
C LEU A 137 -11.09 7.99 -0.07
N LEU A 138 -11.52 8.38 1.14
CA LEU A 138 -12.36 7.53 2.00
C LEU A 138 -13.66 7.04 1.32
N PRO A 139 -14.40 7.86 0.55
CA PRO A 139 -15.59 7.37 -0.15
C PRO A 139 -15.26 6.24 -1.13
N LEU A 140 -14.16 6.37 -1.87
CA LEU A 140 -13.72 5.37 -2.84
C LEU A 140 -13.28 4.07 -2.14
N PHE A 141 -12.60 4.14 -1.00
CA PHE A 141 -12.27 2.95 -0.21
C PHE A 141 -13.51 2.22 0.29
N LYS A 142 -14.55 2.94 0.72
CA LYS A 142 -15.82 2.35 1.15
C LYS A 142 -16.54 1.64 0.00
N LEU A 143 -16.62 2.27 -1.16
CA LEU A 143 -17.19 1.66 -2.36
C LEU A 143 -16.45 0.37 -2.73
N GLN A 144 -15.12 0.41 -2.78
CA GLN A 144 -14.30 -0.75 -3.11
C GLN A 144 -14.47 -1.93 -2.14
N GLN A 145 -14.79 -1.66 -0.87
CA GLN A 145 -15.08 -2.70 0.13
C GLN A 145 -16.47 -3.32 -0.06
N ALA A 146 -17.45 -2.54 -0.51
CA ALA A 146 -18.80 -3.04 -0.78
C ALA A 146 -18.88 -3.95 -2.03
N GLU A 147 -17.93 -3.81 -2.96
CA GLU A 147 -17.81 -4.61 -4.18
C GLU A 147 -17.05 -5.94 -3.99
N ARG A 148 -16.56 -6.23 -2.77
CA ARG A 148 -15.84 -7.47 -2.41
C ARG A 148 -16.76 -8.46 -1.73
#